data_AF-E3NBB6-F1
#
_entry.id   AF-E3NBB6-F1
#
_cell.length_a   1.000
_cell.length_b   1.000
_cell.length_c   1.000
_cell.angle_alpha   90.00
_cell.angle_beta   90.00
_cell.angle_gamma   90.00
#
_symmetry.space_group_name_H-M   'P 1'
#
loop_
_entity.id
_entity.type
_entity.pdbx_description
1 polymer ?
#
loop_
_entity_poly.entity_id
_entity_poly.type
_entity_poly.pdbx_seq_one_letter_code
_entity_poly.pdbx_strand_id
1 'polypeptide(L)'
;MPFSIYNCPLLVQIELFKHFEFQETFLLSLCSENMKQLVQRIRFRPKKVHYSREENELKVSVGFTDSGEMRQAVRMVRAFYIPSEKRNPSKLGGEDIDCRFIKTAPDSEFSVILQYIEDEDGDVLKLLRKHLESLFRNKPVIHWDLSGIIKL
;
A
#
# COMPACT_ATOMS: atom_id res chain seq x y z
N MET A 1 11.67 22.36 -15.34
CA MET A 1 10.20 22.36 -15.15
C MET A 1 9.78 20.94 -14.80
N PRO A 2 8.93 20.72 -13.79
CA PRO A 2 8.42 19.37 -13.50
C PRO A 2 7.54 18.88 -14.66
N PHE A 3 7.76 17.65 -15.10
CA PHE A 3 6.96 17.00 -16.14
C PHE A 3 5.62 16.54 -15.54
N SER A 4 4.50 17.03 -16.06
CA SER A 4 3.18 16.62 -15.59
C SER A 4 2.79 15.29 -16.23
N ILE A 5 2.89 14.21 -15.46
CA ILE A 5 2.46 12.86 -15.89
C ILE A 5 0.98 12.86 -16.32
N TYR A 6 0.16 13.71 -15.70
CA TYR A 6 -1.27 13.84 -16.02
C TYR A 6 -1.55 14.35 -17.44
N ASN A 7 -0.60 15.06 -18.06
CA ASN A 7 -0.76 15.58 -19.40
C ASN A 7 -0.35 14.56 -20.48
N CYS A 8 0.24 13.43 -20.07
CA CYS A 8 0.58 12.36 -21.00
C CYS A 8 -0.66 11.60 -21.46
N PRO A 9 -0.68 11.09 -22.70
CA PRO A 9 -1.68 10.12 -23.11
C PRO A 9 -1.72 8.93 -22.13
N LEU A 10 -2.92 8.41 -21.90
CA LEU A 10 -3.17 7.31 -20.97
C LEU A 10 -2.20 6.12 -21.15
N LEU A 11 -1.94 5.73 -22.40
CA LEU A 11 -1.05 4.60 -22.71
C LEU A 11 0.38 4.84 -22.17
N VAL A 12 0.87 6.08 -22.30
CA VAL A 12 2.19 6.48 -21.79
C VAL A 12 2.20 6.43 -20.26
N GLN A 13 1.14 6.90 -19.60
CA GLN A 13 1.04 6.83 -18.14
C GLN A 13 1.08 5.37 -17.64
N ILE A 14 0.31 4.49 -18.29
CA ILE A 14 0.29 3.06 -17.95
C ILE A 14 1.66 2.42 -18.17
N GLU A 15 2.32 2.73 -19.29
CA GLU A 15 3.63 2.17 -19.59
C GLU A 15 4.70 2.63 -18.59
N LEU A 16 4.68 3.91 -18.21
CA LEU A 16 5.56 4.45 -17.17
C LEU A 16 5.37 3.71 -15.84
N PHE A 17 4.13 3.52 -15.40
CA PHE A 17 3.87 2.87 -14.11
C PHE A 17 4.15 1.37 -14.09
N LYS A 18 4.28 0.69 -15.25
CA LYS A 18 4.75 -0.70 -15.29
C LYS A 18 6.21 -0.84 -14.86
N HIS A 19 7.00 0.21 -14.97
CA HIS A 19 8.40 0.22 -14.56
C HIS A 19 8.60 0.51 -13.07
N PHE A 20 7.53 0.92 -12.38
CA PHE A 20 7.58 1.24 -10.97
C PHE A 20 7.55 -0.05 -10.14
N GLU A 21 8.18 -0.01 -8.98
CA GLU A 21 8.04 -1.08 -8.01
C GLU A 21 6.61 -1.13 -7.46
N PHE A 22 6.23 -2.29 -6.90
CA PHE A 22 4.89 -2.45 -6.37
C PHE A 22 4.61 -1.46 -5.22
N GLN A 23 5.60 -1.19 -4.37
CA GLN A 23 5.46 -0.18 -3.31
C GLN A 23 5.12 1.21 -3.86
N GLU A 24 5.79 1.64 -4.92
CA GLU A 24 5.57 2.95 -5.53
C GLU A 24 4.17 3.04 -6.17
N THR A 25 3.75 1.99 -6.87
CA THR A 25 2.41 1.93 -7.48
C THR A 25 1.30 1.84 -6.44
N PHE A 26 1.53 1.19 -5.31
CA PHE A 26 0.63 1.23 -4.16
C PHE A 26 0.53 2.66 -3.58
N LEU A 27 1.64 3.37 -3.43
CA LEU A 27 1.60 4.76 -2.95
C LEU A 27 0.82 5.66 -3.92
N LEU A 28 1.02 5.49 -5.22
CA LEU A 28 0.24 6.19 -6.26
C LEU A 28 -1.25 5.93 -6.12
N SER A 29 -1.67 4.69 -5.84
CA SER A 29 -3.09 4.36 -5.70
C SER A 29 -3.76 4.98 -4.48
N LEU A 30 -3.01 5.50 -3.51
CA LEU A 30 -3.53 6.25 -2.37
C LEU A 30 -3.72 7.74 -2.65
N CYS A 31 -3.07 8.30 -3.69
CA CYS A 31 -3.10 9.73 -3.96
C CYS A 31 -4.46 10.26 -4.45
N SER A 32 -5.20 9.47 -5.24
CA SER A 32 -6.55 9.82 -5.71
C SER A 32 -7.26 8.61 -6.32
N GLU A 33 -8.59 8.68 -6.44
CA GLU A 33 -9.37 7.63 -7.12
C GLU A 33 -8.98 7.50 -8.61
N ASN A 34 -8.68 8.61 -9.28
CA ASN A 34 -8.18 8.58 -10.67
C ASN A 34 -6.86 7.82 -10.76
N MET A 35 -5.93 8.07 -9.84
CA MET A 35 -4.64 7.39 -9.82
C MET A 35 -4.81 5.90 -9.49
N LYS A 36 -5.69 5.56 -8.54
CA LYS A 36 -6.05 4.17 -8.26
C LYS A 36 -6.57 3.45 -9.50
N GLN A 37 -7.49 4.07 -10.24
CA GLN A 37 -7.99 3.49 -11.50
C GLN A 37 -6.90 3.32 -12.56
N LEU A 38 -5.92 4.21 -12.62
CA LEU A 38 -4.75 4.06 -13.50
C LEU A 38 -3.89 2.87 -13.08
N VAL A 39 -3.58 2.76 -11.79
CA VAL A 39 -2.80 1.64 -11.22
C VAL A 39 -3.50 0.30 -11.48
N GLN A 40 -4.83 0.24 -11.35
CA GLN A 40 -5.61 -0.96 -11.68
C GLN A 40 -5.47 -1.42 -13.14
N ARG A 41 -5.18 -0.49 -14.07
CA ARG A 41 -4.96 -0.82 -15.50
C ARG A 41 -3.60 -1.47 -15.76
N ILE A 42 -2.64 -1.34 -14.84
CA ILE A 42 -1.34 -2.04 -14.90
C ILE A 42 -1.55 -3.56 -14.78
N ARG A 43 -2.66 -3.98 -14.15
CA ARG A 43 -3.10 -5.39 -14.08
C ARG A 43 -2.09 -6.30 -13.37
N PHE A 44 -1.68 -5.93 -12.16
CA PHE A 44 -0.79 -6.74 -11.34
C PHE A 44 -1.32 -8.17 -11.15
N ARG A 45 -0.41 -9.14 -11.19
CA ARG A 45 -0.73 -10.56 -11.03
C ARG A 45 0.17 -11.24 -9.99
N PRO A 46 0.13 -10.83 -8.71
CA PRO A 46 0.89 -11.53 -7.68
C PRO A 46 0.43 -12.99 -7.61
N LYS A 47 1.36 -13.90 -7.38
CA LYS A 47 1.07 -15.31 -7.08
C LYS A 47 0.80 -15.51 -5.60
N LYS A 48 1.52 -14.77 -4.75
CA LYS A 48 1.45 -14.85 -3.29
C LYS A 48 1.35 -13.46 -2.70
N VAL A 49 0.56 -13.31 -1.64
CA VAL A 49 0.54 -12.12 -0.79
C VAL A 49 0.68 -12.59 0.64
N HIS A 50 1.61 -11.98 1.37
CA HIS A 50 1.85 -12.28 2.76
C HIS A 50 1.55 -11.03 3.58
N TYR A 51 0.71 -11.20 4.59
CA TYR A 51 0.38 -10.16 5.55
C TYR A 51 0.98 -10.54 6.90
N SER A 52 1.74 -9.64 7.48
CA SER A 52 2.18 -9.76 8.87
C SER A 52 1.62 -8.62 9.71
N ARG A 53 1.14 -8.97 10.91
CA ARG A 53 0.70 -8.00 11.91
C ARG A 53 1.49 -8.22 13.20
N GLU A 54 2.20 -7.17 13.59
CA GLU A 54 2.81 -6.99 14.91
C GLU A 54 1.98 -5.93 15.68
N GLU A 55 2.27 -5.71 16.97
CA GLU A 55 1.41 -4.91 17.89
C GLU A 55 0.91 -3.59 17.30
N ASN A 56 1.79 -2.82 16.66
CA ASN A 56 1.48 -1.51 16.07
C ASN A 56 1.85 -1.44 14.59
N GLU A 57 2.11 -2.57 13.93
CA GLU A 57 2.71 -2.58 12.61
C GLU A 57 2.04 -3.61 11.70
N LEU A 58 1.72 -3.17 10.48
CA LEU A 58 1.23 -4.00 9.40
C LEU A 58 2.26 -4.00 8.29
N LYS A 59 2.75 -5.17 7.89
CA LYS A 59 3.58 -5.33 6.69
C LYS A 59 2.86 -6.20 5.69
N VAL A 60 3.05 -5.87 4.43
CA VAL A 60 2.60 -6.67 3.31
C VAL A 60 3.76 -6.89 2.38
N SER A 61 3.94 -8.15 1.98
CA SER A 61 4.87 -8.54 0.94
C SER A 61 4.12 -9.26 -0.18
N VAL A 62 4.55 -9.10 -1.42
CA VAL A 62 3.94 -9.69 -2.61
C VAL A 62 4.98 -10.48 -3.41
N GLY A 63 4.63 -11.68 -3.84
CA GLY A 63 5.47 -12.53 -4.68
C GLY A 63 4.84 -12.70 -6.06
N PHE A 64 5.57 -12.36 -7.12
CA PHE A 64 5.10 -12.47 -8.52
C PHE A 64 5.59 -13.74 -9.22
N THR A 65 6.61 -14.41 -8.67
CA THR A 65 7.27 -15.58 -9.22
C THR A 65 6.98 -16.84 -8.38
N ASP A 66 7.27 -18.02 -8.94
CA ASP A 66 7.15 -19.29 -8.20
C ASP A 66 8.34 -19.55 -7.28
N SER A 67 9.44 -18.78 -7.42
CA SER A 67 10.67 -18.92 -6.64
C SER A 67 10.49 -18.70 -5.14
N GLY A 68 9.32 -18.19 -4.72
CA GLY A 68 9.03 -17.86 -3.33
C GLY A 68 9.64 -16.53 -2.88
N GLU A 69 10.35 -15.83 -3.77
CA GLU A 69 10.83 -14.48 -3.52
C GLU A 69 9.65 -13.53 -3.30
N MET A 70 9.66 -12.87 -2.15
CA MET A 70 8.65 -11.91 -1.75
C MET A 70 9.28 -10.52 -1.78
N ARG A 71 8.59 -9.57 -2.39
CA ARG A 71 8.97 -8.16 -2.39
C ARG A 71 8.12 -7.42 -1.40
N GLN A 72 8.72 -6.52 -0.63
CA GLN A 72 7.96 -5.67 0.25
C GLN A 72 7.04 -4.76 -0.55
N ALA A 73 5.79 -4.66 -0.10
CA ALA A 73 4.75 -3.87 -0.75
C ALA A 73 4.37 -2.66 0.08
N VAL A 74 4.08 -2.90 1.37
CA VAL A 74 3.53 -1.87 2.25
C VAL A 74 4.05 -2.09 3.66
N ARG A 75 4.42 -1.00 4.33
CA ARG A 75 4.64 -0.96 5.77
C ARG A 75 3.81 0.17 6.37
N MET A 76 2.87 -0.19 7.23
CA MET A 76 2.01 0.74 7.94
C MET A 76 2.27 0.64 9.44
N VAL A 77 2.36 1.78 10.12
CA VAL A 77 2.59 1.85 11.57
C VAL A 77 1.48 2.65 12.21
N ARG A 78 0.81 2.04 13.20
CA ARG A 78 -0.23 2.71 13.99
C ARG A 78 0.41 3.78 14.85
N ALA A 79 -0.21 4.95 14.90
CA ALA A 79 0.15 6.06 15.76
C ALA A 79 -1.03 6.49 16.60
N PHE A 80 -0.75 6.86 17.85
CA PHE A 80 -1.73 7.44 18.76
C PHE A 80 -2.11 8.88 18.37
N TYR A 81 -1.19 9.60 17.71
CA TYR A 81 -1.40 10.98 17.31
C TYR A 81 -0.56 11.35 16.10
N ILE A 82 -1.20 12.05 15.15
CA ILE A 82 -0.54 12.74 14.03
C ILE A 82 -0.99 14.21 14.10
N PRO A 83 -0.05 15.18 14.18
CA PRO A 83 -0.38 16.61 14.13
C PRO A 83 -1.17 16.95 12.87
N SER A 84 -2.20 17.79 12.98
CA SER A 84 -3.13 18.08 11.89
C SER A 84 -2.44 18.66 10.65
N GLU A 85 -1.41 19.50 10.85
CA GLU A 85 -0.60 20.08 9.78
C GLU A 85 0.28 19.06 9.03
N LYS A 86 0.41 17.85 9.58
CA LYS A 86 1.17 16.74 8.97
C LYS A 86 0.27 15.60 8.47
N ARG A 87 -1.04 15.69 8.71
CA ARG A 87 -2.02 14.70 8.22
C ARG A 87 -2.21 14.87 6.72
N ASN A 88 -2.22 13.75 6.02
CA ASN A 88 -2.52 13.65 4.61
C ASN A 88 -3.60 12.58 4.46
N PRO A 89 -4.89 12.92 4.66
CA PRO A 89 -5.97 11.95 4.52
C PRO A 89 -5.89 11.26 3.16
N SER A 90 -5.97 9.93 3.15
CA SER A 90 -5.83 9.12 1.95
C SER A 90 -6.92 8.06 1.90
N LYS A 91 -7.29 7.60 0.69
CA LYS A 91 -8.34 6.58 0.54
C LYS A 91 -7.78 5.17 0.55
N LEU A 92 -7.94 4.47 1.67
CA LEU A 92 -7.59 3.06 1.81
C LEU A 92 -8.86 2.20 1.79
N GLY A 93 -8.94 1.25 0.85
CA GLY A 93 -10.14 0.41 0.71
C GLY A 93 -11.41 1.19 0.33
N GLY A 94 -11.30 2.45 -0.08
CA GLY A 94 -12.42 3.35 -0.37
C GLY A 94 -12.87 4.21 0.82
N GLU A 95 -12.30 4.00 2.00
CA GLU A 95 -12.53 4.82 3.19
C GLU A 95 -11.37 5.81 3.38
N ASP A 96 -11.67 6.97 3.94
CA ASP A 96 -10.64 7.94 4.30
C ASP A 96 -9.92 7.48 5.58
N ILE A 97 -8.59 7.49 5.54
CA ILE A 97 -7.73 7.21 6.69
C ILE A 97 -6.87 8.43 7.02
N ASP A 98 -6.81 8.75 8.31
CA ASP A 98 -5.90 9.78 8.82
C ASP A 98 -4.49 9.21 8.89
N CYS A 99 -3.62 9.71 8.00
CA CYS A 99 -2.30 9.15 7.83
C CYS A 99 -1.23 10.19 7.51
N ARG A 100 0.02 9.77 7.55
CA ARG A 100 1.20 10.54 7.14
C ARG A 100 2.21 9.60 6.49
N PHE A 101 2.80 10.07 5.40
CA PHE A 101 3.90 9.38 4.73
C PHE A 101 5.24 9.84 5.32
N ILE A 102 6.05 8.89 5.76
CA ILE A 102 7.38 9.14 6.32
C ILE A 102 8.39 8.51 5.36
N LYS A 103 9.25 9.35 4.76
CA LYS A 103 10.40 8.87 3.99
C LYS A 103 11.43 8.29 4.95
N THR A 104 11.96 7.15 4.58
CA THR A 104 13.01 6.45 5.31
C THR A 104 14.39 6.79 4.73
N ALA A 105 15.44 6.23 5.31
CA ALA A 105 16.79 6.34 4.77
C ALA A 105 16.93 5.51 3.47
N PRO A 106 17.84 5.89 2.54
CA PRO A 106 17.98 5.22 1.24
C PRO A 106 18.34 3.73 1.30
N ASP A 107 18.95 3.29 2.40
CA ASP A 107 19.36 1.92 2.70
C ASP A 107 18.27 1.11 3.43
N SER A 108 17.13 1.72 3.73
CA SER A 108 16.01 1.05 4.39
C SER A 108 15.25 0.13 3.42
N GLU A 109 14.77 -0.99 3.94
CA GLU A 109 13.97 -1.98 3.19
C GLU A 109 12.69 -1.38 2.57
N PHE A 110 12.13 -0.35 3.19
CA PHE A 110 10.97 0.39 2.70
C PHE A 110 11.40 1.81 2.42
N SER A 111 11.06 2.36 1.25
CA SER A 111 11.32 3.78 0.93
C SER A 111 10.38 4.76 1.65
N VAL A 112 9.17 4.29 1.98
CA VAL A 112 8.14 5.06 2.69
C VAL A 112 7.42 4.17 3.69
N ILE A 113 7.20 4.71 4.89
CA ILE A 113 6.33 4.15 5.92
C ILE A 113 5.05 4.97 5.98
N LEU A 114 3.90 4.29 6.00
CA LEU A 114 2.59 4.92 6.16
C LEU A 114 2.20 4.88 7.64
N GLN A 115 2.36 6.01 8.32
CA GLN A 115 1.86 6.15 9.69
C GLN A 115 0.37 6.45 9.65
N TYR A 116 -0.45 5.75 10.44
CA TYR A 116 -1.91 5.91 10.42
C TYR A 116 -2.50 5.98 11.83
N ILE A 117 -3.64 6.65 11.97
CA ILE A 117 -4.48 6.61 13.17
C ILE A 117 -5.60 5.59 12.93
N GLU A 118 -5.86 4.75 13.92
CA GLU A 118 -6.96 3.78 13.90
C GLU A 118 -7.78 3.97 15.16
N ASP A 119 -9.05 4.31 14.98
CA ASP A 119 -10.04 4.44 16.03
C ASP A 119 -10.42 3.06 16.58
N GLU A 120 -11.13 3.00 17.72
CA GLU A 120 -11.46 1.72 18.38
C GLU A 120 -12.30 0.77 17.49
N ASP A 121 -13.13 1.32 16.61
CA ASP A 121 -13.96 0.57 15.65
C ASP A 121 -13.27 0.35 14.29
N GLY A 122 -12.05 0.87 14.12
CA GLY A 122 -11.30 0.78 12.87
C GLY A 122 -10.74 -0.62 12.61
N ASP A 123 -10.78 -1.03 11.34
CA ASP A 123 -10.07 -2.24 10.87
C ASP A 123 -9.24 -1.87 9.63
N VAL A 124 -8.12 -1.19 9.87
CA VAL A 124 -7.21 -0.74 8.81
C VAL A 124 -6.63 -1.93 8.04
N LEU A 125 -6.49 -3.09 8.69
CA LEU A 125 -6.08 -4.31 8.00
C LEU A 125 -7.11 -4.73 6.95
N LYS A 126 -8.40 -4.73 7.27
CA LYS A 126 -9.47 -5.00 6.30
C LYS A 126 -9.49 -3.97 5.17
N LEU A 127 -9.28 -2.68 5.47
CA LEU A 127 -9.18 -1.64 4.45
C LEU A 127 -7.97 -1.86 3.52
N LEU A 128 -6.81 -2.21 4.09
CA LEU A 128 -5.59 -2.52 3.34
C LEU A 128 -5.79 -3.72 2.42
N ARG A 129 -6.41 -4.79 2.92
CA ARG A 129 -6.76 -5.97 2.12
C ARG A 129 -7.67 -5.59 0.95
N LYS A 130 -8.78 -4.90 1.24
CA LYS A 130 -9.73 -4.43 0.21
C LYS A 130 -9.04 -3.55 -0.83
N HIS A 131 -8.12 -2.69 -0.40
CA HIS A 131 -7.35 -1.84 -1.31
C HIS A 131 -6.48 -2.70 -2.24
N LEU A 132 -5.63 -3.58 -1.68
CA LEU A 132 -4.71 -4.43 -2.45
C LEU A 132 -5.45 -5.39 -3.39
N GLU A 133 -6.51 -6.04 -2.92
CA GLU A 133 -7.36 -6.92 -3.73
C GLU A 133 -7.93 -6.17 -4.94
N SER A 134 -8.26 -4.87 -4.77
CA SER A 134 -8.73 -4.04 -5.89
C SER A 134 -7.65 -3.73 -6.92
N LEU A 135 -6.36 -3.83 -6.58
CA LEU A 135 -5.23 -3.59 -7.50
C LEU A 135 -4.83 -4.85 -8.27
N PHE A 136 -5.19 -6.03 -7.76
CA PHE A 136 -4.81 -7.31 -8.37
C PHE A 136 -5.82 -7.74 -9.43
N ARG A 137 -5.30 -8.23 -10.57
CA ARG A 137 -6.13 -8.81 -11.63
C ARG A 137 -6.55 -10.26 -11.32
N ASN A 138 -5.80 -10.95 -10.46
CA ASN A 138 -6.06 -12.33 -10.06
C ASN A 138 -6.29 -12.43 -8.55
N LYS A 139 -6.64 -13.64 -8.11
CA LYS A 139 -6.69 -13.99 -6.69
C LYS A 139 -5.38 -14.69 -6.29
N PRO A 140 -4.44 -14.00 -5.63
CA PRO A 140 -3.21 -14.62 -5.15
C PRO A 140 -3.48 -15.59 -4.00
N VAL A 141 -2.52 -16.47 -3.72
CA VAL A 141 -2.50 -17.26 -2.47
C VAL A 141 -2.14 -16.32 -1.32
N ILE A 142 -2.98 -16.31 -0.28
CA ILE A 142 -2.82 -15.43 0.87
C ILE A 142 -2.21 -16.20 2.05
N HIS A 143 -1.17 -15.64 2.65
CA HIS A 143 -0.55 -16.12 3.89
C HIS A 143 -0.66 -15.07 4.99
N TRP A 144 -0.76 -15.53 6.23
CA TRP A 144 -0.96 -14.70 7.42
C TRP A 144 0.03 -15.09 8.51
N ASP A 145 0.81 -14.12 8.97
CA ASP A 145 1.55 -14.24 10.22
C ASP A 145 0.92 -13.28 11.25
N LEU A 146 0.28 -13.87 12.25
CA LEU A 146 -0.28 -13.16 13.40
C LEU A 146 0.65 -13.36 14.59
N SER A 147 1.69 -12.54 14.70
CA SER A 147 2.50 -12.44 15.92
C SER A 147 1.87 -11.37 16.81
N GLY A 148 0.93 -11.79 17.68
CA GLY A 148 0.28 -10.87 18.61
C GLY A 148 -1.15 -11.24 19.01
N ILE A 149 -1.50 -12.53 19.07
CA ILE A 149 -2.70 -12.95 19.81
C ILE A 149 -2.31 -13.02 21.28
N ILE A 150 -2.42 -11.89 21.98
CA ILE A 150 -2.88 -11.89 23.37
C ILE A 150 -4.00 -10.85 23.44
N LYS A 151 -5.22 -11.28 23.09
CA LYS A 151 -6.41 -10.74 23.72
C LYS A 151 -6.61 -11.54 25.00
N LEU A 152 -6.40 -10.91 26.15
CA LEU A 152 -7.10 -11.19 27.40
C LEU A 152 -7.78 -9.89 27.82
#